data_AF-A0A368ZAQ9-F1
#
_entry.id   AF-A0A368ZAQ9-F1
#
_cell.length_a   1.000
_cell.length_b   1.000
_cell.length_c   1.000
_cell.angle_alpha   90.00
_cell.angle_beta   90.00
_cell.angle_gamma   90.00
#
_symmetry.space_group_name_H-M   'P 1'
#
loop_
_entity.id
_entity.type
_entity.pdbx_description
1 polymer ?
#
loop_
_entity_poly.entity_id
_entity_poly.type
_entity_poly.pdbx_seq_one_letter_code
_entity_poly.pdbx_strand_id
1 'polypeptide(L)'
;MKQIIITLTLLIAISISGNAQSNVDVNEMVGFGCYEDGSQSKSVKKISRLIDKEKFNSIIKLLDSENNAEKYLAVIVCEKLAELDKLILTKELNEKITELYKSHEVVSVCSGCVYWDKLTLENILDKENHIRISSNYWLNYKFKSE
;
A
#
# COMPACT_ATOMS: atom_id res chain seq x y z
N MET A 1 41.22 -31.62 17.73
CA MET A 1 41.50 -30.24 17.26
C MET A 1 41.09 -29.98 15.81
N LYS A 2 41.36 -30.89 14.84
CA LYS A 2 40.94 -30.70 13.43
C LYS A 2 39.41 -30.70 13.18
N GLN A 3 38.62 -31.45 13.95
CA GLN A 3 37.16 -31.50 13.78
C GLN A 3 36.42 -30.25 14.30
N ILE A 4 36.97 -29.55 15.29
CA ILE A 4 36.36 -28.33 15.88
C ILE A 4 36.46 -27.14 14.90
N ILE A 5 37.51 -27.11 14.07
CA ILE A 5 37.73 -26.04 13.09
C ILE A 5 36.71 -26.12 11.94
N ILE A 6 36.25 -27.33 11.58
CA ILE A 6 35.30 -27.55 10.47
C ILE A 6 33.88 -27.10 10.85
N THR A 7 33.51 -27.20 12.13
CA THR A 7 32.18 -26.76 12.61
C THR A 7 32.07 -25.24 12.69
N LEU A 8 33.18 -24.54 12.93
CA LEU A 8 33.19 -23.08 13.07
C LEU A 8 33.10 -22.35 11.71
N THR A 9 33.63 -22.95 10.64
CA THR A 9 33.53 -22.40 9.28
C THR A 9 32.14 -22.57 8.67
N LEU A 10 31.36 -23.57 9.11
CA LEU A 10 30.00 -23.80 8.59
C LEU A 10 28.98 -22.77 9.13
N LEU A 11 29.21 -22.21 10.32
CA LEU A 11 28.31 -21.22 10.94
C LEU A 11 28.41 -19.81 10.33
N ILE A 12 29.58 -19.45 9.77
CA ILE A 12 29.82 -18.13 9.15
C ILE A 12 29.18 -18.05 7.75
N ALA A 13 28.99 -19.18 7.07
CA ALA A 13 28.40 -19.23 5.74
C ALA A 13 26.87 -18.98 5.72
N ILE A 14 26.20 -19.02 6.87
CA ILE A 14 24.74 -18.83 6.99
C ILE A 14 24.40 -17.34 7.22
N SER A 15 25.40 -16.49 7.49
CA SER A 15 25.19 -15.08 7.82
C SER A 15 25.13 -14.13 6.61
N ILE A 16 25.21 -14.64 5.39
CA ILE A 16 25.23 -13.80 4.16
C ILE A 16 23.83 -13.44 3.63
N SER A 17 22.76 -13.74 4.38
CA SER A 17 21.40 -13.31 4.07
C SER A 17 21.17 -11.83 4.44
N GLY A 18 22.03 -10.94 3.95
CA GLY A 18 22.00 -9.51 4.22
C GLY A 18 21.07 -8.75 3.28
N ASN A 19 19.91 -8.35 3.81
CA ASN A 19 19.00 -7.29 3.34
C ASN A 19 18.30 -7.49 1.99
N ALA A 20 17.24 -8.31 1.99
CA ALA A 20 16.19 -8.31 0.96
C ALA A 20 15.24 -7.09 1.04
N GLN A 21 15.61 -6.01 1.75
CA GLN A 21 14.81 -4.80 1.75
C GLN A 21 14.96 -4.16 0.37
N SER A 22 13.98 -4.40 -0.49
CA SER A 22 13.79 -3.62 -1.72
C SER A 22 13.87 -2.13 -1.35
N ASN A 23 14.52 -1.31 -2.20
CA ASN A 23 14.73 0.12 -1.95
C ASN A 23 13.40 0.89 -2.03
N VAL A 24 12.52 0.66 -1.05
CA VAL A 24 11.18 1.24 -0.93
C VAL A 24 11.29 2.71 -0.55
N ASP A 25 10.38 3.52 -1.09
CA ASP A 25 10.20 4.88 -0.62
C ASP A 25 9.27 4.89 0.59
N VAL A 26 9.86 4.99 1.79
CA VAL A 26 9.11 5.02 3.06
C VAL A 26 8.18 6.23 3.22
N ASN A 27 8.38 7.29 2.42
CA ASN A 27 7.50 8.46 2.41
C ASN A 27 6.31 8.28 1.47
N GLU A 28 6.49 7.48 0.41
CA GLU A 28 5.51 7.23 -0.65
C GLU A 28 5.15 5.75 -0.74
N MET A 29 4.50 5.25 0.32
CA MET A 29 4.24 3.83 0.50
C MET A 29 2.82 3.54 0.96
N VAL A 30 2.28 2.41 0.52
CA VAL A 30 1.03 1.83 1.03
C VAL A 30 1.34 0.80 2.11
N GLY A 31 0.81 1.02 3.31
CA GLY A 31 1.03 0.14 4.45
C GLY A 31 0.01 0.35 5.54
N PHE A 32 -0.77 -0.68 5.85
CA PHE A 32 -1.86 -0.60 6.83
C PHE A 32 -1.45 -1.05 8.24
N GLY A 33 -0.33 -1.75 8.35
CA GLY A 33 0.33 -2.11 9.60
C GLY A 33 1.73 -2.60 9.28
N CYS A 34 2.70 -1.70 9.38
CA CYS A 34 4.09 -1.93 9.01
C CYS A 34 5.00 -1.63 10.20
N TYR A 35 6.30 -1.88 10.04
CA TYR A 35 7.30 -1.71 11.10
C TYR A 35 7.04 -2.65 12.30
N GLU A 36 7.90 -2.59 13.32
CA GLU A 36 7.75 -3.40 14.54
C GLU A 36 6.54 -2.99 15.38
N ASP A 37 6.09 -1.73 15.25
CA ASP A 37 4.96 -1.18 16.00
C ASP A 37 3.61 -1.38 15.31
N GLY A 38 3.59 -1.99 14.12
CA GLY A 38 2.38 -2.20 13.33
C GLY A 38 1.72 -0.90 12.86
N SER A 39 2.47 0.20 12.76
CA SER A 39 1.93 1.48 12.39
C SER A 39 1.64 1.62 10.89
N GLN A 40 0.65 2.45 10.56
CA GLN A 40 0.34 2.81 9.18
C GLN A 40 1.44 3.66 8.53
N SER A 41 1.59 3.52 7.21
CA SER A 41 2.45 4.38 6.40
C SER A 41 1.99 5.85 6.42
N LYS A 42 2.86 6.78 6.00
CA LYS A 42 2.52 8.21 5.94
C LYS A 42 1.33 8.48 5.01
N SER A 43 1.31 7.87 3.83
CA SER A 43 0.20 8.01 2.87
C SER A 43 -1.10 7.45 3.45
N VAL A 44 -1.10 6.27 4.08
CA VAL A 44 -2.31 5.70 4.70
C VAL A 44 -2.81 6.57 5.86
N LYS A 45 -1.92 7.11 6.71
CA LYS A 45 -2.29 8.06 7.78
C LYS A 45 -2.89 9.35 7.21
N LYS A 46 -2.31 9.90 6.13
CA LYS A 46 -2.83 11.09 5.44
C LYS A 46 -4.25 10.85 4.94
N ILE A 47 -4.48 9.77 4.19
CA ILE A 47 -5.80 9.46 3.64
C ILE A 47 -6.80 9.12 4.74
N SER A 48 -6.39 8.38 5.78
CA SER A 48 -7.24 8.09 6.94
C SER A 48 -7.81 9.37 7.55
N ARG A 49 -6.98 10.41 7.74
CA ARG A 49 -7.41 11.70 8.26
C ARG A 49 -8.36 12.45 7.31
N LEU A 50 -8.21 12.28 5.99
CA LEU A 50 -9.14 12.86 5.02
C LEU A 50 -10.49 12.15 5.06
N ILE A 51 -10.51 10.82 5.21
CA ILE A 51 -11.74 10.04 5.40
C ILE A 51 -12.44 10.48 6.68
N ASP A 52 -11.73 10.54 7.81
CA ASP A 52 -12.29 10.91 9.13
C ASP A 52 -12.90 12.31 9.15
N LYS A 53 -12.39 13.21 8.30
CA LYS A 53 -12.87 14.59 8.15
C LYS A 53 -13.85 14.76 6.99
N GLU A 54 -14.25 13.66 6.36
CA GLU A 54 -15.13 13.61 5.19
C GLU A 54 -14.66 14.53 4.04
N LYS A 55 -13.35 14.68 3.87
CA LYS A 55 -12.74 15.52 2.83
C LYS A 55 -12.62 14.78 1.50
N PHE A 56 -13.71 14.19 1.02
CA PHE A 56 -13.72 13.34 -0.18
C PHE A 56 -13.26 14.08 -1.45
N ASN A 57 -13.62 15.35 -1.62
CA ASN A 57 -13.10 16.18 -2.71
C ASN A 57 -11.57 16.32 -2.69
N SER A 58 -10.95 16.31 -1.50
CA SER A 58 -9.49 16.32 -1.38
C SER A 58 -8.90 14.96 -1.79
N ILE A 59 -9.58 13.86 -1.50
CA ILE A 59 -9.16 12.51 -1.90
C ILE A 59 -9.25 12.35 -3.42
N ILE A 60 -10.33 12.82 -4.06
CA ILE A 60 -10.49 12.77 -5.52
C ILE A 60 -9.34 13.48 -6.24
N LYS A 61 -8.89 14.63 -5.73
CA LYS A 61 -7.75 15.36 -6.29
C LYS A 61 -6.44 14.58 -6.23
N LEU A 62 -6.30 13.62 -5.31
CA LEU A 62 -5.10 12.80 -5.20
C LEU A 62 -4.96 11.76 -6.29
N LEU A 63 -5.99 11.56 -7.13
CA LEU A 63 -5.86 10.82 -8.37
C LEU A 63 -4.87 11.48 -9.35
N ASP A 64 -4.57 12.78 -9.20
CA ASP A 64 -3.50 13.50 -9.94
C ASP A 64 -2.20 13.67 -9.12
N SER A 65 -2.08 13.07 -7.93
CA SER A 65 -0.91 13.30 -7.08
C SER A 65 0.35 12.75 -7.72
N GLU A 66 1.49 13.43 -7.64
CA GLU A 66 2.79 12.85 -8.04
C GLU A 66 3.16 11.61 -7.19
N ASN A 67 2.52 11.44 -6.04
CA ASN A 67 2.73 10.32 -5.14
C ASN A 67 1.84 9.13 -5.54
N ASN A 68 2.44 8.08 -6.08
CA ASN A 68 1.70 6.91 -6.58
C ASN A 68 0.95 6.14 -5.46
N ALA A 69 1.44 6.17 -4.22
CA ALA A 69 0.71 5.59 -3.09
C ALA A 69 -0.58 6.38 -2.79
N GLU A 70 -0.57 7.69 -2.98
CA GLU A 70 -1.77 8.52 -2.86
C GLU A 70 -2.74 8.28 -4.02
N LYS A 71 -2.26 8.13 -5.26
CA LYS A 71 -3.10 7.73 -6.41
C LYS A 71 -3.84 6.42 -6.11
N TYR A 72 -3.10 5.39 -5.68
CA TYR A 72 -3.68 4.10 -5.30
C TYR A 72 -4.75 4.25 -4.23
N LEU A 73 -4.43 4.91 -3.11
CA LEU A 73 -5.35 5.07 -1.99
C LEU A 73 -6.59 5.88 -2.40
N ALA A 74 -6.43 6.86 -3.28
CA ALA A 74 -7.54 7.64 -3.82
C ALA A 74 -8.48 6.78 -4.67
N VAL A 75 -7.95 5.91 -5.54
CA VAL A 75 -8.77 4.98 -6.35
C VAL A 75 -9.66 4.13 -5.46
N ILE A 76 -9.06 3.41 -4.51
CA ILE A 76 -9.80 2.45 -3.68
C ILE A 76 -10.83 3.14 -2.78
N VAL A 77 -10.57 4.38 -2.35
CA VAL A 77 -11.54 5.17 -1.56
C VAL A 77 -12.68 5.66 -2.44
N CYS A 78 -12.40 6.15 -3.65
CA CYS A 78 -13.44 6.55 -4.60
C CYS A 78 -14.37 5.37 -4.94
N GLU A 79 -13.81 4.18 -5.17
CA GLU A 79 -14.58 2.96 -5.37
C GLU A 79 -15.44 2.62 -4.15
N LYS A 80 -14.87 2.70 -2.94
CA LYS A 80 -15.65 2.42 -1.72
C LYS A 80 -16.76 3.44 -1.49
N LEU A 81 -16.52 4.71 -1.76
CA LEU A 81 -17.54 5.75 -1.66
C LEU A 81 -18.66 5.55 -2.68
N ALA A 82 -18.32 5.09 -3.89
CA ALA A 82 -19.31 4.74 -4.91
C ALA A 82 -20.13 3.51 -4.50
N GLU A 83 -19.51 2.47 -3.93
CA GLU A 83 -20.21 1.29 -3.37
C GLU A 83 -21.22 1.69 -2.27
N LEU A 84 -20.91 2.73 -1.51
CA LEU A 84 -21.75 3.25 -0.42
C LEU A 84 -22.74 4.34 -0.85
N ASP A 85 -22.91 4.58 -2.15
CA ASP A 85 -23.73 5.67 -2.72
C ASP A 85 -23.36 7.09 -2.19
N LYS A 86 -22.12 7.27 -1.69
CA LYS A 86 -21.59 8.54 -1.18
C LYS A 86 -20.84 9.37 -2.24
N LEU A 87 -20.57 8.76 -3.40
CA LEU A 87 -19.89 9.40 -4.52
C LEU A 87 -20.46 8.87 -5.84
N ILE A 88 -20.87 9.79 -6.73
CA ILE A 88 -21.21 9.44 -8.11
C ILE A 88 -19.93 9.49 -8.94
N LEU A 89 -19.55 8.37 -9.55
CA LEU A 89 -18.43 8.32 -10.49
C LEU A 89 -18.88 8.94 -11.82
N THR A 90 -18.52 10.20 -12.04
CA THR A 90 -18.72 10.86 -13.33
C THR A 90 -17.91 10.15 -14.40
N LYS A 91 -18.25 10.37 -15.68
CA LYS A 91 -17.51 9.80 -16.81
C LYS A 91 -16.00 10.11 -16.72
N GLU A 92 -15.66 11.37 -16.49
CA GLU A 92 -14.26 11.84 -16.34
C GLU A 92 -13.54 11.13 -15.18
N LEU A 93 -14.20 11.03 -14.02
CA LEU A 93 -13.61 10.36 -12.86
C LEU A 93 -13.40 8.86 -13.12
N ASN A 94 -14.34 8.21 -13.79
CA ASN A 94 -14.26 6.80 -14.12
C ASN A 94 -13.19 6.52 -15.19
N GLU A 95 -13.05 7.38 -16.19
CA GLU A 95 -11.97 7.30 -17.19
C GLU A 95 -10.61 7.35 -16.51
N LYS A 96 -10.43 8.29 -15.58
CA LYS A 96 -9.18 8.44 -14.84
C LYS A 96 -8.86 7.25 -13.94
N ILE A 97 -9.85 6.71 -13.22
CA ILE A 97 -9.67 5.48 -12.44
C ILE A 97 -9.25 4.33 -13.38
N THR A 98 -9.89 4.21 -14.54
CA THR A 98 -9.59 3.17 -15.54
C THR A 98 -8.17 3.30 -16.10
N GLU A 99 -7.64 4.52 -16.25
CA GLU A 99 -6.25 4.76 -16.64
C GLU A 99 -5.27 4.25 -15.58
N LEU A 100 -5.54 4.50 -14.29
CA LEU A 100 -4.70 4.04 -13.19
C LEU A 100 -4.67 2.51 -13.07
N TYR A 101 -5.77 1.83 -13.40
CA TYR A 101 -5.80 0.36 -13.49
C TYR A 101 -4.87 -0.23 -14.55
N LYS A 102 -4.41 0.56 -15.52
CA LYS A 102 -3.49 0.15 -16.60
C LYS A 102 -2.08 0.75 -16.42
N SER A 103 -1.87 1.48 -15.31
CA SER A 103 -0.63 2.22 -15.09
C SER A 103 0.49 1.30 -14.61
N HIS A 104 1.65 1.46 -15.25
CA HIS A 104 2.89 0.79 -14.88
C HIS A 104 3.73 1.60 -13.88
N GLU A 105 3.20 2.72 -13.39
CA GLU A 105 3.83 3.51 -12.34
C GLU A 105 3.95 2.68 -11.06
N VAL A 106 5.08 2.84 -10.37
CA VAL A 106 5.46 1.98 -9.24
C VAL A 106 5.08 2.61 -7.91
N VAL A 107 4.56 1.78 -7.02
CA VAL A 107 4.16 2.08 -5.64
C VAL A 107 4.99 1.23 -4.70
N SER A 108 5.58 1.85 -3.67
CA SER A 108 6.20 1.09 -2.58
C SER A 108 5.12 0.53 -1.65
N VAL A 109 5.28 -0.70 -1.18
CA VAL A 109 4.32 -1.35 -0.28
C VAL A 109 5.03 -1.97 0.92
N CYS A 110 4.31 -2.05 2.03
CA CYS A 110 4.71 -2.84 3.18
C CYS A 110 3.53 -3.61 3.78
N SER A 111 3.84 -4.79 4.31
CA SER A 111 2.90 -5.61 5.09
C SER A 111 3.64 -6.26 6.26
N GLY A 112 3.30 -5.82 7.47
CA GLY A 112 3.99 -6.25 8.69
C GLY A 112 5.45 -5.85 8.72
N CYS A 113 6.25 -6.67 9.39
CA CYS A 113 7.68 -6.41 9.61
C CYS A 113 8.55 -6.91 8.46
N VAL A 114 8.09 -7.90 7.70
CA VAL A 114 8.93 -8.72 6.80
C VAL A 114 8.69 -8.51 5.32
N TYR A 115 7.53 -7.98 4.91
CA TYR A 115 7.21 -7.78 3.49
C TYR A 115 7.33 -6.31 3.10
N TRP A 116 8.27 -6.04 2.19
CA TRP A 116 8.58 -4.72 1.64
C TRP A 116 8.88 -4.88 0.15
N ASP A 117 8.09 -4.23 -0.69
CA ASP A 117 8.16 -4.46 -2.14
C ASP A 117 7.75 -3.24 -2.96
N LYS A 118 7.86 -3.37 -4.28
CA LYS A 118 7.41 -2.40 -5.28
C LYS A 118 6.47 -3.08 -6.27
N LEU A 119 5.26 -2.55 -6.37
CA LEU A 119 4.23 -3.04 -7.29
C LEU A 119 3.85 -1.93 -8.27
N THR A 120 3.47 -2.27 -9.50
CA THR A 120 2.82 -1.31 -10.39
C THR A 120 1.42 -0.98 -9.86
N LEU A 121 0.88 0.18 -10.24
CA LEU A 121 -0.51 0.54 -9.95
C LEU A 121 -1.49 -0.51 -10.47
N GLU A 122 -1.28 -1.02 -11.69
CA GLU A 122 -2.02 -2.17 -12.24
C GLU A 122 -2.01 -3.38 -11.29
N ASN A 123 -0.84 -3.81 -10.82
CA ASN A 123 -0.70 -5.01 -10.00
C ASN A 123 -1.26 -4.85 -8.58
N ILE A 124 -1.10 -3.67 -7.96
CA ILE A 124 -1.63 -3.42 -6.60
C ILE A 124 -3.14 -3.16 -6.60
N LEU A 125 -3.72 -2.72 -7.74
CA LEU A 125 -5.16 -2.52 -7.92
C LEU A 125 -5.92 -3.82 -8.23
N ASP A 126 -5.23 -4.86 -8.71
CA ASP A 126 -5.80 -6.20 -8.88
C ASP A 126 -6.51 -6.67 -7.61
N LYS A 127 -7.75 -7.16 -7.76
CA LYS A 127 -8.61 -7.57 -6.64
C LYS A 127 -8.07 -8.77 -5.86
N GLU A 128 -7.26 -9.60 -6.49
CA GLU A 128 -6.60 -10.76 -5.89
C GLU A 128 -5.27 -10.40 -5.23
N ASN A 129 -4.78 -9.16 -5.40
CA ASN A 129 -3.56 -8.71 -4.75
C ASN A 129 -3.75 -8.62 -3.22
N HIS A 130 -2.81 -9.20 -2.47
CA HIS A 130 -2.87 -9.23 -1.00
C HIS A 130 -2.89 -7.84 -0.34
N ILE A 131 -2.26 -6.83 -0.95
CA ILE A 131 -2.33 -5.43 -0.49
C ILE A 131 -3.71 -4.84 -0.79
N ARG A 132 -4.33 -5.16 -1.94
CA ARG A 132 -5.72 -4.76 -2.26
C ARG A 132 -6.72 -5.35 -1.28
N ILE A 133 -6.56 -6.63 -0.95
CA ILE A 133 -7.37 -7.32 0.06
C ILE A 133 -7.22 -6.64 1.42
N SER A 134 -5.98 -6.38 1.86
CA SER A 134 -5.69 -5.66 3.11
C SER A 134 -6.30 -4.26 3.13
N SER A 135 -6.24 -3.56 1.99
CA SER A 135 -6.85 -2.25 1.81
C SER A 135 -8.37 -2.29 1.98
N ASN A 136 -9.04 -3.34 1.47
CA ASN A 136 -10.48 -3.52 1.65
C ASN A 136 -10.86 -3.74 3.11
N TYR A 137 -10.08 -4.53 3.86
CA TYR A 137 -10.29 -4.68 5.31
C TYR A 137 -10.17 -3.33 6.04
N TRP A 138 -9.14 -2.54 5.71
CA TRP A 138 -8.96 -1.20 6.27
C TRP A 138 -10.14 -0.27 5.92
N LEU A 139 -10.58 -0.22 4.65
CA LEU A 139 -11.74 0.57 4.23
C LEU A 139 -13.01 0.17 4.96
N ASN A 140 -13.29 -1.13 5.06
CA ASN A 140 -14.46 -1.63 5.76
C ASN A 140 -14.45 -1.24 7.25
N TYR A 141 -13.28 -1.21 7.89
CA TYR A 141 -13.15 -0.68 9.24
C TYR A 141 -13.40 0.84 9.31
N LYS A 142 -12.84 1.62 8.37
CA LYS A 142 -12.98 3.09 8.34
C LYS A 142 -14.40 3.57 8.05
N PHE A 143 -15.16 2.81 7.28
CA PHE A 143 -16.53 3.17 6.90
C PHE A 143 -17.60 2.38 7.66
N LYS A 144 -17.23 1.62 8.69
CA LYS A 144 -18.21 0.92 9.54
C LYS A 144 -19.10 1.96 10.21
N SER A 145 -20.39 1.93 9.90
CA SER A 145 -21.41 2.67 10.65
C SER A 145 -21.57 2.00 12.02
N GLU A 146 -21.49 2.78 13.09
CA GLU A 146 -22.11 2.41 14.37
C GLU A 146 -23.63 2.31 14.22
#